data_AF-A0A813SBL2-F1
#
_entry.id   AF-A0A813SBL2-F1
#
_cell.length_a   1.000
_cell.length_b   1.000
_cell.length_c   1.000
_cell.angle_alpha   90.00
_cell.angle_beta   90.00
_cell.angle_gamma   90.00
#
_symmetry.space_group_name_H-M   'P 1'
#
loop_
_entity.id
_entity.type
_entity.pdbx_description
1 polymer ?
#
loop_
_entity_poly.entity_id
_entity_poly.type
_entity_poly.pdbx_seq_one_letter_code
_entity_poly.pdbx_strand_id
1 'polypeptide(L)'
;MFLGMADLQAEIELTVELRKFINIDLFVQGYYQIRTGVKFGTRTQSATKIEIKSELSPVIDDSNDSIYPACVFNDWGVSKTFLIIFKNEEVPLDDQFNFKLSVIVDAQNIAECFNRLDMQLLLELYFLERDYSAIIPRNQINR
;
A
#
# COMPACT_ATOMS: atom_id res chain seq x y z
N MET A 1 -24.58 31.72 -27.54
CA MET A 1 -23.13 31.76 -27.20
C MET A 1 -22.92 30.76 -26.08
N PHE A 2 -22.64 29.50 -26.41
CA PHE A 2 -22.28 28.48 -25.42
C PHE A 2 -20.75 28.43 -25.35
N LEU A 3 -20.12 29.39 -24.66
CA LEU A 3 -18.76 29.13 -24.16
C LEU A 3 -18.95 28.34 -22.87
N GLY A 4 -19.19 27.04 -23.05
CA GLY A 4 -19.44 26.09 -21.98
C GLY A 4 -18.17 25.89 -21.17
N MET A 5 -18.34 25.92 -19.84
CA MET A 5 -17.44 25.22 -18.93
C MET A 5 -17.50 23.75 -19.34
N ALA A 6 -16.43 23.25 -19.95
CA ALA A 6 -16.33 21.87 -20.38
C ALA A 6 -15.57 21.11 -19.29
N ASP A 7 -16.31 20.51 -18.37
CA ASP A 7 -15.75 19.59 -17.40
C ASP A 7 -15.25 18.35 -18.14
N LEU A 8 -13.98 18.00 -17.93
CA LEU A 8 -13.33 16.83 -18.47
C LEU A 8 -13.09 15.83 -17.35
N GLN A 9 -13.46 14.57 -17.57
CA GLN A 9 -12.99 13.47 -16.73
C GLN A 9 -11.57 13.10 -17.17
N ALA A 10 -10.59 13.39 -16.32
CA ALA A 10 -9.21 12.99 -16.47
C ALA A 10 -8.92 11.72 -15.65
N GLU A 11 -8.00 10.90 -16.15
CA GLU A 11 -7.55 9.69 -15.48
C GLU A 11 -6.05 9.79 -15.19
N ILE A 12 -5.66 9.46 -13.95
CA ILE A 12 -4.27 9.46 -13.50
C ILE A 12 -3.96 8.04 -13.00
N GLU A 13 -2.92 7.43 -13.56
CA GLU A 13 -2.41 6.15 -13.09
C GLU A 13 -1.09 6.34 -12.34
N LEU A 14 -1.00 5.77 -11.14
CA LEU A 14 0.19 5.78 -10.30
C LEU A 14 0.52 4.36 -9.89
N THR A 15 1.80 4.02 -9.90
CA THR A 15 2.28 2.72 -9.44
C THR A 15 3.17 2.92 -8.23
N VAL A 16 2.90 2.18 -7.16
CA VAL A 16 3.74 2.10 -5.96
C VAL A 16 4.33 0.70 -5.88
N GLU A 17 5.66 0.62 -5.91
CA GLU A 17 6.42 -0.64 -5.83
C GLU A 17 7.14 -0.69 -4.48
N LEU A 18 6.74 -1.60 -3.61
CA LEU A 18 7.39 -1.88 -2.34
C LEU A 18 8.41 -3.00 -2.54
N ARG A 19 9.69 -2.66 -2.71
CA ARG A 19 10.75 -3.65 -2.96
C ARG A 19 11.18 -4.37 -1.69
N LYS A 20 11.70 -3.62 -0.72
CA LYS A 20 12.17 -4.18 0.55
C LYS A 20 11.89 -3.25 1.72
N PHE A 21 11.69 -3.83 2.88
CA PHE A 21 11.63 -3.14 4.16
C PHE A 21 12.95 -3.33 4.89
N ILE A 22 13.54 -2.23 5.41
CA ILE A 22 14.76 -2.26 6.21
C ILE A 22 14.40 -1.80 7.62
N ASN A 23 14.47 -2.72 8.59
CA ASN A 23 14.24 -2.38 9.98
C ASN A 23 15.47 -1.68 10.57
N ILE A 24 15.41 -0.37 10.78
CA ILE A 24 16.52 0.38 11.42
C ILE A 24 16.51 0.16 12.94
N ASP A 25 15.37 0.40 13.60
CA ASP A 25 15.28 0.33 15.08
C ASP A 25 13.85 0.13 15.61
N LEU A 26 13.03 -0.68 14.95
CA LEU A 26 11.74 -1.05 15.53
C LEU A 26 11.97 -1.74 16.89
N PHE A 27 11.42 -1.14 17.94
CA PHE A 27 11.57 -1.63 19.32
C PHE A 27 10.68 -2.84 19.63
N VAL A 28 9.68 -3.09 18.79
CA VAL A 28 8.71 -4.15 18.99
C VAL A 28 8.89 -5.19 17.90
N GLN A 29 9.09 -6.44 18.30
CA GLN A 29 9.03 -7.57 17.39
C GLN A 29 7.57 -7.85 17.06
N GLY A 30 7.28 -8.00 15.76
CA GLY A 30 5.91 -7.97 15.28
C GLY A 30 5.70 -8.51 13.90
N TYR A 31 4.44 -8.85 13.64
CA TYR A 31 3.91 -8.82 12.29
C TYR A 31 3.58 -7.39 11.91
N TYR A 32 4.01 -7.01 10.71
CA TYR A 32 3.82 -5.70 10.16
C TYR A 32 3.21 -5.77 8.77
N GLN A 33 2.55 -4.69 8.40
CA GLN A 33 2.08 -4.41 7.04
C GLN A 33 2.42 -2.97 6.71
N ILE A 34 2.78 -2.72 5.45
CA ILE A 34 2.82 -1.38 4.90
C ILE A 34 1.50 -1.12 4.20
N ARG A 35 0.84 -0.01 4.52
CA ARG A 35 -0.38 0.42 3.84
C ARG A 35 -0.09 1.64 2.99
N THR A 36 -0.56 1.60 1.76
CA THR A 36 -0.37 2.63 0.73
C THR A 36 -1.74 3.17 0.34
N GLY A 37 -1.90 4.48 0.36
CA GLY A 37 -3.17 5.14 0.04
C GLY A 37 -2.93 6.41 -0.75
N VAL A 38 -3.95 6.89 -1.45
CA VAL A 38 -3.90 8.20 -2.13
C VAL A 38 -5.04 9.06 -1.61
N LYS A 39 -4.72 10.27 -1.16
CA LYS A 39 -5.69 11.30 -0.80
C LYS A 39 -5.61 12.49 -1.73
N PHE A 40 -6.73 13.21 -1.82
CA PHE A 40 -6.85 14.49 -2.48
C PHE A 40 -7.18 15.58 -1.46
N GLY A 41 -6.87 16.82 -1.81
CA GLY A 41 -7.31 18.00 -1.06
C GLY A 41 -8.84 18.08 -0.96
N THR A 42 -9.32 18.70 0.12
CA THR A 42 -10.74 18.77 0.53
C THR A 42 -11.68 19.49 -0.46
N ARG A 43 -11.15 20.04 -1.56
CA ARG A 43 -11.90 20.85 -2.54
C ARG A 43 -12.22 20.15 -3.84
N THR A 44 -11.88 18.86 -4.00
CA THR A 44 -12.05 18.15 -5.28
C THR A 44 -12.91 16.91 -5.14
N GLN A 45 -13.91 16.78 -6.02
CA GLN A 45 -14.62 15.52 -6.22
C GLN A 45 -13.72 14.59 -7.04
N SER A 46 -13.19 13.54 -6.41
CA SER A 46 -12.31 12.55 -7.07
C SER A 46 -12.71 11.14 -6.61
N ALA A 47 -12.64 10.17 -7.52
CA ALA A 47 -12.83 8.75 -7.21
C ALA A 47 -11.50 8.00 -7.43
N THR A 48 -11.12 7.20 -6.44
CA THR A 48 -9.90 6.38 -6.47
C THR A 48 -10.30 4.92 -6.63
N LYS A 49 -9.73 4.23 -7.62
CA LYS A 49 -9.78 2.77 -7.75
C LYS A 49 -8.37 2.22 -7.59
N ILE A 50 -8.22 1.10 -6.89
CA ILE A 50 -6.92 0.45 -6.70
C ILE A 50 -6.95 -0.95 -7.29
N GLU A 51 -5.90 -1.28 -8.02
CA GLU A 51 -5.65 -2.59 -8.60
C GLU A 51 -4.29 -3.10 -8.12
N ILE A 52 -4.21 -4.36 -7.71
CA ILE A 52 -2.95 -5.00 -7.31
C ILE A 52 -2.39 -5.71 -8.53
N LYS A 53 -1.10 -5.50 -8.80
CA LYS A 53 -0.34 -6.39 -9.68
C LYS A 53 0.79 -6.96 -8.85
N SER A 54 0.52 -8.01 -8.08
CA SER A 54 1.60 -8.73 -7.39
C SER A 54 2.15 -9.74 -8.39
N GLU A 55 3.36 -9.50 -8.87
CA GLU A 55 4.12 -10.49 -9.64
C GLU A 55 4.91 -11.40 -8.70
N LEU A 56 4.27 -12.07 -7.75
CA LEU A 56 4.89 -13.26 -7.17
C LEU A 56 3.88 -14.39 -6.99
N SER A 57 4.19 -15.44 -7.73
CA SER A 57 3.92 -16.85 -7.51
C SER A 57 3.57 -17.17 -6.05
N PRO A 58 2.67 -18.13 -5.78
CA PRO A 58 2.57 -18.73 -4.46
C PRO A 58 3.86 -19.53 -4.23
N VAL A 59 4.94 -18.85 -3.88
CA VAL A 59 6.11 -19.48 -3.32
C VAL A 59 5.67 -19.83 -1.91
N ILE A 60 5.12 -21.03 -1.78
CA ILE A 60 5.26 -21.82 -0.56
C ILE A 60 6.76 -22.07 -0.46
N ASP A 61 7.51 -21.05 -0.08
CA ASP A 61 8.85 -21.22 0.43
C ASP A 61 8.59 -21.63 1.86
N ASP A 62 8.94 -22.87 2.22
CA ASP A 62 8.86 -23.43 3.58
C ASP A 62 9.70 -22.62 4.62
N SER A 63 10.14 -21.40 4.26
CA SER A 63 11.07 -20.55 4.97
C SER A 63 10.61 -19.08 5.14
N ASN A 64 9.55 -18.61 4.47
CA ASN A 64 9.12 -17.21 4.55
C ASN A 64 7.76 -17.04 5.23
N ASP A 65 7.80 -16.56 6.48
CA ASP A 65 6.73 -16.29 7.46
C ASP A 65 5.66 -15.23 7.03
N SER A 66 5.25 -15.20 5.76
CA SER A 66 4.21 -14.28 5.29
C SER A 66 2.80 -14.85 5.50
N ILE A 67 2.15 -14.49 6.60
CA ILE A 67 0.81 -15.01 6.97
C ILE A 67 -0.28 -14.62 5.97
N TYR A 68 -0.24 -13.38 5.44
CA TYR A 68 -1.24 -12.86 4.50
C TYR A 68 -0.57 -12.22 3.29
N PRO A 69 -1.06 -12.48 2.06
CA PRO A 69 -0.53 -11.84 0.84
C PRO A 69 -0.98 -10.38 0.74
N ALA A 70 -0.35 -9.62 -0.15
CA ALA A 70 -0.77 -8.26 -0.45
C ALA A 70 -2.23 -8.21 -0.96
N CYS A 71 -2.98 -7.20 -0.51
CA CYS A 71 -4.40 -7.06 -0.81
C CYS A 71 -4.82 -5.59 -0.98
N VAL A 72 -6.03 -5.34 -1.50
CA VAL A 72 -6.67 -4.03 -1.45
C VAL A 72 -7.67 -4.08 -0.32
N PHE A 73 -7.61 -3.11 0.57
CA PHE A 73 -8.55 -3.00 1.68
C PHE A 73 -8.99 -1.54 1.87
N ASN A 74 -10.29 -1.27 1.73
CA ASN A 74 -10.87 0.07 1.89
C ASN A 74 -10.19 1.17 1.05
N ASP A 75 -9.86 0.89 -0.22
CA ASP A 75 -9.08 1.79 -1.08
C ASP A 75 -7.67 2.10 -0.54
N TRP A 76 -7.05 1.12 0.12
CA TRP A 76 -5.63 1.09 0.40
C TRP A 76 -4.98 -0.16 -0.21
N GLY A 77 -3.78 -0.01 -0.74
CA GLY A 77 -2.89 -1.13 -1.03
C GLY A 77 -2.19 -1.59 0.25
N VAL A 78 -2.45 -2.81 0.69
CA VAL A 78 -1.85 -3.41 1.89
C VAL A 78 -0.81 -4.42 1.43
N SER A 79 0.43 -4.24 1.87
CA SER A 79 1.52 -5.18 1.59
C SER A 79 1.20 -6.58 2.11
N LYS A 80 1.97 -7.57 1.67
CA LYS A 80 2.01 -8.84 2.38
C LYS A 80 2.40 -8.59 3.84
N THR A 81 1.91 -9.44 4.73
CA THR A 81 2.29 -9.39 6.13
C THR A 81 3.70 -9.94 6.27
N PHE A 82 4.59 -9.18 6.90
CA PHE A 82 5.96 -9.60 7.13
C PHE A 82 6.30 -9.58 8.62
N LEU A 83 7.21 -10.47 9.00
CA LEU A 83 7.69 -10.61 10.36
C LEU A 83 8.98 -9.79 10.55
N ILE A 84 9.10 -9.08 11.66
CA ILE A 84 10.31 -8.43 12.13
C ILE A 84 10.70 -8.99 13.50
N ILE A 85 11.91 -9.55 13.59
CA ILE A 85 12.49 -10.10 14.82
C ILE A 85 13.76 -9.32 15.20
N PHE A 86 14.61 -8.98 14.24
CA PHE A 86 15.94 -8.42 14.55
C PHE A 86 16.08 -6.97 14.10
N LYS A 87 16.98 -6.23 14.77
CA LYS A 87 17.42 -4.92 14.29
C LYS A 87 18.26 -5.10 13.03
N ASN A 88 18.16 -4.16 12.09
CA ASN A 88 18.82 -4.20 10.78
C ASN A 88 18.41 -5.39 9.90
N GLU A 89 17.23 -5.95 10.16
CA GLU A 89 16.62 -6.99 9.32
C GLU A 89 16.12 -6.37 8.00
N GLU A 90 16.44 -7.02 6.89
CA GLU A 90 15.89 -6.68 5.58
C GLU A 90 14.86 -7.73 5.17
N VAL A 91 13.65 -7.29 4.81
CA VAL A 91 12.59 -8.17 4.34
C VAL A 91 12.20 -7.81 2.90
N PRO A 92 12.32 -8.73 1.93
CA PRO A 92 11.81 -8.51 0.58
C PRO A 92 10.29 -8.48 0.60
N LEU A 93 9.70 -7.44 0.02
CA LEU A 93 8.25 -7.27 -0.10
C LEU A 93 7.80 -7.63 -1.52
N ASP A 94 8.38 -6.99 -2.53
CA ASP A 94 8.08 -7.17 -3.95
C ASP A 94 6.57 -7.04 -4.28
N ASP A 95 5.90 -6.13 -3.57
CA ASP A 95 4.48 -5.83 -3.75
C ASP A 95 4.31 -4.61 -4.64
N GLN A 96 3.34 -4.64 -5.56
CA GLN A 96 3.04 -3.51 -6.44
C GLN A 96 1.54 -3.18 -6.45
N PHE A 97 1.25 -1.90 -6.22
CA PHE A 97 -0.09 -1.32 -6.21
C PHE A 97 -0.24 -0.31 -7.33
N ASN A 98 -1.29 -0.45 -8.14
CA ASN A 98 -1.65 0.48 -9.19
C ASN A 98 -2.90 1.25 -8.79
N PHE A 99 -2.73 2.55 -8.56
CA PHE A 99 -3.81 3.47 -8.27
C PHE A 99 -4.28 4.08 -9.57
N LYS A 100 -5.58 3.92 -9.86
CA LYS A 100 -6.26 4.51 -11.01
C LYS A 100 -7.26 5.52 -10.49
N LEU A 101 -6.96 6.79 -10.73
CA LEU A 101 -7.66 7.93 -10.17
C LEU A 101 -8.49 8.59 -11.26
N SER A 102 -9.78 8.77 -11.02
CA SER A 102 -10.67 9.56 -11.88
C SER A 102 -10.94 10.91 -11.23
N VAL A 103 -10.59 11.98 -11.94
CA VAL A 103 -10.67 13.36 -11.48
C VAL A 103 -11.44 14.20 -12.49
N ILE A 104 -12.29 15.11 -12.01
CA ILE A 104 -12.96 16.08 -12.87
C ILE A 104 -12.11 17.37 -12.91
N VAL A 105 -11.75 17.82 -14.10
CA VAL A 105 -10.93 19.02 -14.33
C VAL A 105 -11.60 19.95 -15.34
N ASP A 106 -11.36 21.25 -15.21
CA ASP A 106 -11.80 22.24 -16.21
C ASP A 106 -10.88 22.16 -17.44
N ALA A 107 -11.46 21.91 -18.62
CA ALA A 107 -10.73 21.83 -19.88
C ALA A 107 -9.95 23.11 -20.23
N GLN A 108 -10.35 24.26 -19.72
CA GLN A 108 -9.67 25.54 -19.96
C GLN A 108 -8.50 25.80 -18.99
N ASN A 109 -8.54 25.16 -17.81
CA ASN A 109 -7.61 25.44 -16.70
C ASN A 109 -7.00 24.16 -16.11
N ILE A 110 -6.71 23.18 -16.97
CA ILE A 110 -6.24 21.84 -16.57
C ILE A 110 -5.05 21.92 -15.60
N ALA A 111 -4.01 22.67 -15.94
CA ALA A 111 -2.80 22.76 -15.11
C ALA A 111 -3.07 23.31 -13.70
N GLU A 112 -3.96 24.30 -13.59
CA GLU A 112 -4.35 24.86 -12.30
C GLU A 112 -5.21 23.87 -11.50
N CYS A 113 -6.14 23.16 -12.16
CA CYS A 113 -6.92 22.09 -11.55
C CYS A 113 -6.02 21.01 -10.95
N PHE A 114 -5.00 20.55 -11.69
CA PHE A 114 -4.05 19.54 -11.20
C PHE A 114 -3.22 20.05 -10.02
N ASN A 115 -2.73 21.30 -10.06
CA ASN A 115 -2.01 21.90 -8.94
C ASN A 115 -2.91 22.02 -7.69
N ARG A 116 -4.22 22.21 -7.87
CA ARG A 116 -5.21 22.26 -6.80
C ARG A 116 -5.64 20.90 -6.27
N LEU A 117 -5.29 19.79 -6.93
CA LEU A 117 -5.65 18.45 -6.45
C LEU A 117 -5.03 18.13 -5.10
N ASP A 118 -3.87 18.72 -4.79
CA ASP A 118 -3.12 18.47 -3.55
C ASP A 118 -3.06 16.97 -3.25
N MET A 119 -2.63 16.22 -4.27
CA MET A 119 -2.60 14.77 -4.23
C MET A 119 -1.47 14.31 -3.33
N GLN A 120 -1.79 13.46 -2.35
CA GLN A 120 -0.84 12.97 -1.36
C GLN A 120 -0.81 11.45 -1.38
N LEU A 121 0.40 10.89 -1.50
CA LEU A 121 0.65 9.49 -1.22
C LEU A 121 0.79 9.30 0.28
N LEU A 122 -0.02 8.41 0.84
CA LEU A 122 0.03 8.00 2.24
C LEU A 122 0.76 6.67 2.34
N LEU A 123 1.72 6.60 3.26
CA LEU A 123 2.46 5.40 3.58
C LEU A 123 2.40 5.20 5.10
N GLU A 124 1.82 4.09 5.53
CA GLU A 124 1.67 3.75 6.94
C GLU A 124 2.36 2.42 7.23
N LEU A 125 3.03 2.33 8.39
CA LEU A 125 3.50 1.08 8.94
C LEU A 125 2.52 0.64 10.03
N TYR A 126 1.83 -0.47 9.78
CA TYR A 126 0.80 -1.02 10.67
C TYR A 126 1.34 -2.25 11.41
N PHE A 127 1.22 -2.26 12.73
CA PHE A 127 1.58 -3.40 13.59
C PHE A 127 0.34 -4.27 13.84
N LEU A 128 0.46 -5.58 13.60
CA LEU A 128 -0.57 -6.56 13.92
C LEU A 128 -0.28 -7.15 15.30
N GLU A 129 -1.28 -7.11 16.18
CA GLU A 129 -1.17 -7.58 17.56
C GLU A 129 -0.80 -9.07 17.64
N ARG A 130 0.03 -9.42 18.64
CA ARG A 130 0.86 -10.62 18.68
C ARG A 130 0.06 -11.92 18.86
N ASP A 131 0.32 -12.91 18.01
CA ASP A 131 0.26 -14.32 18.40
C ASP A 131 1.41 -15.13 17.78
N TYR A 132 2.58 -15.06 18.41
CA TYR A 132 3.76 -15.89 18.09
C TYR A 132 3.65 -17.34 18.55
N SER A 133 2.64 -17.64 19.37
CA SER A 133 2.46 -18.93 20.03
C SER A 133 2.16 -20.09 19.06
N ALA A 134 1.83 -19.78 17.80
CA ALA A 134 1.55 -20.76 16.76
C ALA A 134 2.81 -21.23 15.99
N ILE A 135 3.95 -20.55 16.13
CA ILE A 135 5.13 -20.75 15.27
C ILE A 135 6.24 -21.54 15.98
N ILE A 136 6.18 -21.66 17.31
CA ILE A 136 7.02 -22.63 18.02
C ILE A 136 6.33 -23.99 17.93
N PRO A 137 6.91 -25.01 17.26
CA PRO A 137 6.39 -26.35 17.36
C PRO A 137 6.40 -26.74 18.84
N ARG A 138 5.23 -27.04 19.41
CA ARG A 138 5.07 -27.48 20.82
C ARG A 138 5.97 -28.67 21.23
N ASN A 139 6.68 -29.28 20.28
CA ASN A 139 7.50 -30.46 20.46
C ASN A 139 8.95 -30.22 20.95
N GLN A 140 9.35 -28.98 21.29
CA GLN A 140 10.66 -28.73 21.90
C GLN A 140 10.64 -28.25 23.37
N ILE A 141 9.48 -28.28 24.06
CA ILE A 141 9.40 -27.89 25.48
C ILE A 141 9.70 -29.05 26.45
N ASN A 142 9.86 -30.29 25.97
CA ASN A 142 10.25 -31.42 26.82
C ASN A 142 11.32 -32.30 26.17
N ARG A 143 12.59 -31.89 26.28
CA ARG A 143 13.74 -32.79 26.44
C ARG A 143 14.83 -32.11 27.25
#